data_AF-A0A9W7DL68-F1
#
_entry.id   AF-A0A9W7DL68-F1
#
_cell.length_a   1.000
_cell.length_b   1.000
_cell.length_c   1.000
_cell.angle_alpha   90.00
_cell.angle_beta   90.00
_cell.angle_gamma   90.00
#
_symmetry.space_group_name_H-M   'P 1'
#
loop_
_entity.id
_entity.type
_entity.pdbx_description
1 polymer ?
#
loop_
_entity_poly.entity_id
_entity_poly.type
_entity_poly.pdbx_seq_one_letter_code
_entity_poly.pdbx_strand_id
1 'polypeptide(L)'
;MPSLEVEVFLDFCCPFSAKIYKTIMKVHDAASEDLKGLQWVVHLVPQPWHPQSPILHEVGLAIREVAGDDAFFAYADLIFAYGLQTNYFDSETFEMTRCACSAFCERYT
;
A
#
# COMPACT_ATOMS: atom_id res chain seq x y z
N MET A 1 -2.00 18.60 18.43
CA MET A 1 -2.74 17.33 18.35
C MET A 1 -3.62 17.42 17.12
N PRO A 2 -3.62 16.43 16.22
CA PRO A 2 -4.57 16.39 15.12
C PRO A 2 -6.00 16.48 15.69
N SER A 3 -6.89 17.18 14.99
CA SER A 3 -8.29 17.34 15.43
C SER A 3 -9.13 16.10 15.09
N LEU A 4 -8.65 15.25 14.18
CA LEU A 4 -9.28 14.00 13.78
C LEU A 4 -8.22 13.01 13.26
N GLU A 5 -8.24 11.78 13.75
CA GLU A 5 -7.38 10.69 13.27
C GLU A 5 -8.24 9.63 12.60
N VAL A 6 -7.81 9.16 11.43
CA VAL A 6 -8.48 8.07 10.71
C VAL A 6 -7.49 6.94 10.46
N GLU A 7 -7.74 5.82 11.12
CA GLU A 7 -6.98 4.58 11.00
C GLU A 7 -7.52 3.72 9.86
N VAL A 8 -6.62 3.27 8.98
CA VAL A 8 -6.95 2.53 7.77
C VAL A 8 -6.14 1.24 7.74
N PHE A 9 -6.83 0.11 7.70
CA PHE A 9 -6.22 -1.21 7.65
C PHE A 9 -6.17 -1.70 6.20
N LEU A 10 -4.96 -1.86 5.66
CA LEU A 10 -4.75 -2.16 4.26
C LEU A 10 -3.91 -3.43 4.09
N ASP A 11 -4.26 -4.20 3.07
CA ASP A 11 -3.46 -5.27 2.52
C ASP A 11 -3.08 -4.91 1.08
N PHE A 12 -1.79 -4.81 0.79
CA PHE A 12 -1.28 -4.49 -0.56
C PHE A 12 -1.69 -5.47 -1.66
N CYS A 13 -2.08 -6.70 -1.36
CA CYS A 13 -2.59 -7.67 -2.34
C CYS A 13 -4.14 -7.74 -2.37
N CYS A 14 -4.84 -7.01 -1.50
CA CYS A 14 -6.30 -7.02 -1.47
C CYS A 14 -6.92 -6.02 -2.47
N PRO A 15 -7.77 -6.47 -3.42
CA PRO A 15 -8.41 -5.56 -4.37
C PRO A 15 -9.42 -4.60 -3.70
N PHE A 16 -9.93 -4.94 -2.51
CA PHE A 16 -10.82 -4.06 -1.75
C PHE A 16 -10.03 -2.97 -1.01
N SER A 17 -8.84 -3.29 -0.49
CA SER A 17 -7.93 -2.29 0.08
C SER A 17 -7.53 -1.24 -0.97
N ALA A 18 -7.31 -1.64 -2.23
CA ALA A 18 -7.07 -0.69 -3.32
C ALA A 18 -8.25 0.26 -3.55
N LYS A 19 -9.50 -0.22 -3.45
CA LYS A 19 -10.70 0.62 -3.57
C LYS A 19 -10.82 1.62 -2.43
N ILE A 20 -10.55 1.16 -1.20
CA ILE A 20 -10.54 2.00 0.01
C ILE A 20 -9.50 3.10 -0.15
N TYR A 21 -8.25 2.72 -0.47
CA TYR A 21 -7.14 3.65 -0.67
C TYR A 21 -7.47 4.72 -1.72
N LYS A 22 -7.93 4.31 -2.91
CA LYS A 22 -8.35 5.26 -3.98
C LYS A 22 -9.45 6.22 -3.55
N THR A 23 -10.34 5.78 -2.66
CA THR A 23 -11.42 6.64 -2.14
C THR A 23 -10.87 7.66 -1.15
N ILE A 24 -9.99 7.21 -0.26
CA ILE A 24 -9.33 8.05 0.74
C ILE A 24 -8.45 9.11 0.07
N MET A 25 -7.67 8.75 -0.94
CA MET A 25 -6.82 9.70 -1.66
C MET A 25 -7.64 10.80 -2.34
N LYS A 26 -8.82 10.47 -2.91
CA LYS A 26 -9.74 11.50 -3.43
C LYS A 26 -10.22 12.48 -2.36
N VAL A 27 -10.46 12.01 -1.14
CA VAL A 27 -10.86 12.86 -0.01
C VAL A 27 -9.68 13.73 0.43
N HIS A 28 -8.49 13.13 0.53
CA HIS A 28 -7.25 13.84 0.86
C HIS A 28 -6.98 14.98 -0.13
N ASP A 29 -7.04 14.70 -1.44
CA ASP A 29 -6.72 15.68 -2.50
C ASP A 29 -7.79 16.77 -2.64
N ALA A 30 -9.05 16.47 -2.32
CA ALA A 30 -10.16 17.42 -2.41
C ALA A 30 -10.27 18.36 -1.20
N ALA A 31 -9.58 18.08 -0.10
CA ALA A 31 -9.80 18.76 1.17
C ALA A 31 -8.75 19.83 1.46
N SER A 32 -9.05 21.09 1.10
CA SER A 32 -8.08 22.19 1.27
C SER A 32 -8.27 23.03 2.54
N GLU A 33 -9.43 23.03 3.20
CA GLU A 33 -9.63 23.82 4.44
C GLU A 33 -10.24 23.06 5.62
N ASP A 34 -11.22 22.18 5.41
CA ASP A 34 -11.95 21.51 6.51
C ASP A 34 -11.16 20.36 7.17
N LEU A 35 -10.12 19.84 6.52
CA LEU A 35 -9.35 18.69 6.99
C LEU A 35 -7.91 19.04 7.38
N LYS A 36 -7.60 20.32 7.65
CA LYS A 36 -6.25 20.77 8.06
C LYS A 36 -5.70 20.10 9.33
N GLY A 37 -6.54 19.41 10.11
CA GLY A 37 -6.14 18.62 11.27
C GLY A 37 -6.41 17.12 11.15
N LEU A 38 -6.70 16.62 9.94
CA LEU A 38 -6.89 15.20 9.67
C LEU A 38 -5.53 14.50 9.54
N GLN A 39 -5.34 13.45 10.32
CA GLN A 39 -4.18 12.56 10.19
C GLN A 39 -4.63 11.18 9.71
N TRP A 40 -3.99 10.69 8.66
CA TRP A 40 -4.17 9.32 8.18
C TRP A 40 -3.14 8.41 8.85
N VAL A 41 -3.60 7.30 9.41
CA VAL A 41 -2.73 6.25 9.94
C VAL A 41 -2.98 4.98 9.16
N VAL A 42 -1.95 4.47 8.49
CA VAL A 42 -2.04 3.22 7.72
C VAL A 42 -1.49 2.07 8.55
N HIS A 43 -2.33 1.07 8.78
CA HIS A 43 -1.96 -0.21 9.38
C HIS A 43 -1.84 -1.27 8.29
N LEU A 44 -0.67 -1.89 8.23
CA LEU A 44 -0.37 -3.01 7.34
C LEU A 44 -0.94 -4.30 7.91
N VAL A 45 -1.89 -4.93 7.19
CA VAL A 45 -2.57 -6.17 7.63
C VAL A 45 -2.49 -7.24 6.55
N PRO A 46 -1.30 -7.85 6.33
CA PRO A 46 -1.15 -8.91 5.33
C PRO A 46 -2.07 -10.08 5.67
N GLN A 47 -2.95 -10.45 4.73
CA GLN A 47 -3.85 -11.58 4.92
C GLN A 47 -3.17 -12.90 4.54
N PRO A 48 -3.30 -13.97 5.35
CA PRO A 48 -2.59 -15.24 5.10
C PRO A 48 -2.91 -15.94 3.77
N TRP A 49 -4.06 -15.64 3.17
CA TRP A 49 -4.49 -16.21 1.89
C TRP A 49 -4.05 -15.40 0.67
N HIS A 50 -3.30 -14.32 0.87
CA HIS A 50 -2.61 -13.60 -0.20
C HIS A 50 -1.10 -13.90 -0.08
N PRO A 51 -0.56 -14.91 -0.78
CA PRO A 51 0.81 -15.40 -0.58
C PRO A 51 1.91 -14.33 -0.73
N GLN A 52 1.65 -13.30 -1.52
CA GLN A 52 2.56 -12.23 -1.93
C GLN A 52 2.40 -11.01 -1.01
N SER A 53 1.35 -10.94 -0.19
CA SER A 53 1.14 -9.85 0.76
C SER A 53 2.34 -9.64 1.67
N PRO A 54 2.91 -10.65 2.36
CA PRO A 54 4.05 -10.42 3.24
C PRO A 54 5.21 -9.69 2.55
N ILE A 55 5.54 -10.06 1.31
CA ILE A 55 6.62 -9.42 0.53
C ILE A 55 6.30 -7.95 0.26
N LEU A 56 5.09 -7.65 -0.21
CA LEU A 56 4.68 -6.27 -0.50
C LEU A 56 4.69 -5.38 0.75
N HIS A 57 4.35 -5.94 1.91
CA HIS A 57 4.37 -5.21 3.18
C HIS A 57 5.78 -5.05 3.73
N GLU A 58 6.63 -6.08 3.63
CA GLU A 58 8.05 -6.01 3.98
C GLU A 58 8.76 -4.89 3.19
N VAL A 59 8.49 -4.80 1.88
CA VAL A 59 9.01 -3.74 1.01
C VAL A 59 8.53 -2.36 1.45
N GLY A 60 7.22 -2.20 1.73
CA GLY A 60 6.68 -0.93 2.23
C GLY A 60 7.34 -0.50 3.55
N LEU A 61 7.52 -1.42 4.49
CA LEU A 61 8.22 -1.15 5.75
C LEU A 61 9.69 -0.76 5.53
N ALA A 62 10.38 -1.44 4.61
CA ALA A 62 11.77 -1.13 4.28
C ALA A 62 11.92 0.26 3.64
N ILE A 63 11.02 0.63 2.70
CA ILE A 63 10.99 1.97 2.09
C ILE A 63 10.76 3.04 3.15
N ARG A 64 9.79 2.82 4.06
CA ARG A 64 9.53 3.76 5.16
C ARG A 64 10.75 3.95 6.05
N GLU A 65 11.42 2.86 6.42
CA GLU A 65 12.60 2.90 7.29
C GLU A 65 13.76 3.68 6.64
N VAL A 66 13.96 3.52 5.33
CA VAL A 66 15.11 4.11 4.62
C VAL A 66 14.84 5.52 4.09
N ALA A 67 13.61 5.79 3.65
CA ALA A 67 13.25 6.98 2.88
C ALA A 67 12.08 7.78 3.47
N GLY A 68 11.49 7.35 4.59
CA GLY A 68 10.43 8.06 5.31
C GLY A 68 9.02 7.85 4.75
N ASP A 69 8.07 8.55 5.35
CA ASP A 69 6.64 8.34 5.10
C ASP A 69 6.20 8.77 3.69
N ASP A 70 6.75 9.87 3.15
CA ASP A 70 6.44 10.32 1.78
C ASP A 70 6.78 9.26 0.72
N ALA A 71 7.92 8.60 0.88
CA ALA A 71 8.34 7.51 0.00
C ALA A 71 7.46 6.26 0.16
N PHE A 72 7.01 5.97 1.39
CA PHE A 72 6.05 4.91 1.65
C PHE A 72 4.71 5.16 0.94
N PHE A 73 4.19 6.40 0.99
CA PHE A 73 2.94 6.74 0.30
C PHE A 73 3.10 6.74 -1.22
N ALA A 74 4.24 7.17 -1.75
CA ALA A 74 4.55 7.02 -3.18
C ALA A 74 4.55 5.55 -3.62
N TYR A 75 5.08 4.64 -2.78
CA TYR A 75 5.00 3.20 -3.02
C TYR A 75 3.56 2.68 -2.95
N ALA A 76 2.77 3.12 -1.96
CA ALA A 76 1.35 2.75 -1.87
C ALA A 76 0.55 3.21 -3.10
N ASP A 77 0.87 4.38 -3.65
CA ASP A 77 0.30 4.87 -4.91
C ASP A 77 0.69 3.99 -6.09
N LEU A 78 1.96 3.57 -6.20
CA LEU A 78 2.41 2.62 -7.24
C LEU A 78 1.63 1.31 -7.19
N ILE A 79 1.46 0.74 -6.00
CA ILE A 79 0.72 -0.51 -5.80
C ILE A 79 -0.77 -0.33 -6.11
N PHE A 80 -1.44 0.61 -5.43
CA PHE A 80 -2.89 0.73 -5.49
C PHE A 80 -3.39 1.64 -6.62
N ALA A 81 -2.84 2.84 -6.75
CA ALA A 81 -3.33 3.85 -7.71
C ALA A 81 -2.91 3.51 -9.15
N TYR A 82 -1.64 3.19 -9.36
CA TYR A 82 -1.08 2.84 -10.67
C TYR A 82 -1.23 1.36 -11.03
N GLY A 83 -1.74 0.54 -10.11
CA GLY A 83 -2.24 -0.80 -10.40
C GLY A 83 -1.18 -1.90 -10.43
N LEU A 84 0.04 -1.67 -9.92
CA LEU A 84 1.06 -2.73 -9.83
C LEU A 84 0.59 -3.93 -9.00
N GLN A 85 -0.36 -3.73 -8.09
CA GLN A 85 -1.00 -4.78 -7.31
C GLN A 85 -1.39 -6.01 -8.14
N THR A 86 -1.93 -5.83 -9.36
CA THR A 86 -2.42 -6.96 -10.17
C THR A 86 -1.32 -7.94 -10.57
N ASN A 87 -0.08 -7.47 -10.65
CA ASN A 87 1.07 -8.30 -11.00
C ASN A 87 1.47 -9.27 -9.87
N TYR A 88 0.90 -9.09 -8.67
CA TYR A 88 1.16 -9.93 -7.49
C TYR A 88 -0.01 -10.83 -7.13
N PHE A 89 -1.07 -10.85 -7.93
CA PHE A 89 -2.15 -11.80 -7.73
C PHE A 89 -1.69 -13.23 -8.05
N ASP A 90 -2.38 -14.20 -7.46
CA ASP A 90 -2.07 -15.61 -7.66
C ASP A 90 -2.10 -16.02 -9.13
N SER A 91 -2.98 -15.42 -9.94
CA SER A 91 -3.06 -15.70 -11.38
C SER A 91 -1.75 -15.40 -12.12
N GLU A 92 -0.99 -14.41 -11.67
CA GLU A 92 0.25 -13.98 -12.31
C GLU A 92 1.50 -14.64 -11.71
N THR A 93 1.39 -15.12 -10.47
CA THR A 93 2.57 -15.51 -9.66
C THR A 93 2.55 -16.97 -9.22
N PHE A 94 1.55 -17.78 -9.58
CA PHE A 94 1.43 -19.17 -9.13
C PHE A 94 2.62 -20.07 -9.54
N GLU A 95 3.34 -19.75 -10.63
CA GLU A 95 4.54 -20.48 -11.05
C GLU A 95 5.84 -19.89 -10.48
N MET A 96 5.76 -18.74 -9.81
CA MET A 96 6.92 -18.02 -9.32
C MET A 96 7.34 -18.52 -7.94
N THR A 97 8.65 -18.68 -7.76
CA THR A 97 9.20 -18.86 -6.41
C THR A 97 9.15 -17.54 -5.63
N ARG A 98 9.23 -17.62 -4.30
CA ARG A 98 9.32 -16.42 -3.45
C ARG A 98 10.46 -15.49 -3.90
N CYS A 99 11.62 -16.04 -4.22
CA CYS A 99 12.78 -15.26 -4.70
C CYS A 99 12.47 -14.54 -6.02
N ALA A 100 11.77 -15.20 -6.95
CA ALA A 100 11.38 -14.58 -8.21
C ALA A 100 10.38 -13.43 -7.99
N CYS A 101 9.42 -13.58 -7.07
CA CYS A 101 8.47 -12.51 -6.71
C CYS A 101 9.17 -11.32 -6.03
N SER A 102 10.13 -11.56 -5.14
CA SER A 102 10.93 -10.51 -4.49
C SER A 102 11.70 -9.68 -5.53
N ALA A 103 12.43 -10.36 -6.41
CA ALA A 103 13.20 -9.69 -7.47
C ALA A 103 12.32 -8.95 -8.48
N PHE A 104 11.05 -9.34 -8.63
CA PHE A 104 10.07 -8.59 -9.41
C PHE A 104 9.61 -7.32 -8.68
N CYS A 105 9.40 -7.40 -7.36
CA CYS A 105 9.04 -6.26 -6.52
C CYS A 105 10.11 -5.18 -6.46
N GLU A 106 11.37 -5.57 -6.35
CA GLU A 106 12.53 -4.67 -6.32
C GLU A 106 12.70 -3.83 -7.60
N ARG A 107 12.04 -4.19 -8.71
CA ARG A 107 12.09 -3.40 -9.96
C ARG A 107 11.30 -2.09 -9.89
N TYR A 108 10.45 -1.94 -8.87
CA TYR A 108 9.52 -0.82 -8.73
C TYR A 108 9.80 0.02 -7.47
N THR A 109 10.92 -0.25 -6.79
CA THR A 109 11.41 0.44 -5.59
C THR A 109 12.71 1.17 -5.91
#